data_AF-A0A821GE09-F1
#
_entry.id   AF-A0A821GE09-F1
#
_cell.length_a   1.000
_cell.length_b   1.000
_cell.length_c   1.000
_cell.angle_alpha   90.00
_cell.angle_beta   90.00
_cell.angle_gamma   90.00
#
_symmetry.space_group_name_H-M   'P 1'
#
loop_
_entity.id
_entity.type
_entity.pdbx_description
1 polymer ?
#
loop_
_entity_poly.entity_id
_entity_poly.type
_entity_poly.pdbx_seq_one_letter_code
_entity_poly.pdbx_strand_id
1 'polypeptide(L)'
;MNQKRQPYENDTLQIPFSTTKGLVATAVALCVSKGLLNYSSLCITDNRYHQAEIPGVNGITNARSVARFYASLVEDLDNRQQKRLLNEDIMKKATISNTPENDIDLVRGYPNAFAMGLQVFDNDLKPFGSEIFDHEGLFINY
;
A
#
# COMPACT_ATOMS: atom_id res chain seq x y z
N MET A 1 -7.81 30.23 9.64
CA MET A 1 -6.38 30.63 9.60
C MET A 1 -5.91 30.50 8.17
N ASN A 2 -5.55 31.61 7.51
CA ASN A 2 -5.21 31.64 6.09
C ASN A 2 -3.67 31.55 5.96
N GLN A 3 -3.14 30.33 5.86
CA GLN A 3 -1.70 30.11 5.72
C GLN A 3 -1.31 30.36 4.25
N LYS A 4 -0.61 31.46 3.97
CA LYS A 4 -0.07 31.74 2.62
C LYS A 4 0.94 30.65 2.26
N ARG A 5 0.71 29.93 1.15
CA ARG A 5 1.69 29.00 0.57
C ARG A 5 2.86 29.81 0.03
N GLN A 6 4.09 29.39 0.33
CA GLN A 6 5.31 29.96 -0.26
C GLN A 6 5.30 29.71 -1.78
N PRO A 7 5.80 30.64 -2.61
CA PRO A 7 5.98 30.40 -4.04
C PRO A 7 6.89 29.21 -4.32
N TYR A 8 6.63 28.48 -5.40
CA TYR A 8 7.51 27.41 -5.88
C TYR A 8 8.73 28.02 -6.57
N GLU A 9 9.91 27.87 -5.95
CA GLU A 9 11.21 28.20 -6.52
C GLU A 9 11.91 26.93 -7.03
N ASN A 10 12.98 27.07 -7.82
CA ASN A 10 13.72 25.95 -8.42
C ASN A 10 14.15 24.85 -7.43
N ASP A 11 14.50 25.22 -6.19
CA ASP A 11 14.98 24.29 -5.17
C ASP A 11 13.90 23.86 -4.15
N THR A 12 12.62 24.09 -4.47
CA THR A 12 11.52 23.74 -3.56
C THR A 12 11.35 22.22 -3.48
N LEU A 13 11.64 21.65 -2.31
CA LEU A 13 11.48 20.22 -2.05
C LEU A 13 10.04 19.76 -2.33
N GLN A 14 9.89 18.74 -3.19
CA GLN A 14 8.63 18.05 -3.44
C GLN A 14 8.71 16.61 -2.94
N ILE A 15 7.58 16.02 -2.57
CA ILE A 15 7.45 14.57 -2.47
C ILE A 15 7.20 14.04 -3.89
N PRO A 16 8.13 13.29 -4.51
CA PRO A 16 8.02 12.90 -5.91
C PRO A 16 7.07 11.69 -6.15
N PHE A 17 6.47 11.15 -5.08
CA PHE A 17 5.60 9.97 -5.09
C PHE A 17 6.20 8.83 -5.92
N SER A 18 5.43 8.26 -6.85
CA SER A 18 5.85 7.11 -7.67
C SER A 18 7.01 7.41 -8.62
N THR A 19 7.36 8.67 -8.89
CA THR A 19 8.57 9.03 -9.64
C THR A 19 9.84 8.49 -8.98
N THR A 20 9.79 8.22 -7.66
CA THR A 20 10.84 7.51 -6.92
C THR A 20 11.22 6.17 -7.58
N LYS A 21 10.28 5.45 -8.21
CA LYS A 21 10.55 4.18 -8.88
C LYS A 21 11.53 4.35 -10.05
N GLY A 22 11.39 5.42 -10.83
CA GLY A 22 12.30 5.72 -11.95
C GLY A 22 13.71 6.08 -11.48
N LEU A 23 13.82 6.85 -10.39
CA LEU A 23 15.10 7.19 -9.78
C LEU A 23 15.81 5.93 -9.23
N VAL A 24 15.08 5.08 -8.51
CA VAL A 24 15.60 3.81 -7.96
C VAL A 24 16.00 2.85 -9.09
N ALA A 25 15.17 2.69 -10.12
CA ALA A 25 15.50 1.83 -11.26
C ALA A 25 16.78 2.30 -11.99
N THR A 26 16.95 3.60 -12.15
CA THR A 26 18.17 4.19 -12.75
C THR A 26 19.40 3.94 -11.87
N ALA A 27 19.28 4.10 -10.56
CA ALA A 27 20.36 3.79 -9.62
C ALA A 27 20.74 2.30 -9.66
N VAL A 28 19.76 1.40 -9.71
CA VAL A 28 19.99 -0.04 -9.89
C VAL A 28 20.71 -0.32 -11.21
N ALA A 29 20.27 0.28 -12.32
CA ALA A 29 20.93 0.11 -13.61
C ALA A 29 22.38 0.61 -13.61
N LEU A 30 22.67 1.73 -12.94
CA LEU A 30 24.02 2.24 -12.75
C LEU A 30 24.88 1.31 -11.87
N CYS A 31 24.30 0.70 -10.83
CA CYS A 31 25.00 -0.27 -10.01
C CYS A 31 25.29 -1.56 -10.80
N VAL A 32 24.35 -2.03 -11.61
CA VAL A 32 24.59 -3.20 -12.49
C VAL A 32 25.65 -2.88 -13.54
N SER A 33 25.60 -1.72 -14.18
CA SER A 33 26.60 -1.34 -15.19
C SER A 33 28.00 -1.20 -14.61
N LYS A 34 28.12 -0.85 -13.32
CA LYS A 34 29.37 -0.81 -12.57
C LYS A 34 29.79 -2.16 -11.98
N GLY A 35 29.04 -3.24 -12.22
CA GLY A 35 29.31 -4.57 -11.65
C GLY A 35 29.08 -4.67 -10.14
N LEU A 36 28.38 -3.70 -9.54
CA LEU A 36 28.07 -3.66 -8.10
C LEU A 36 26.80 -4.46 -7.75
N LEU A 37 25.92 -4.68 -8.73
CA LEU A 37 24.71 -5.50 -8.60
C LEU A 37 24.58 -6.46 -9.78
N ASN A 38 23.86 -7.55 -9.56
CA ASN A 38 23.42 -8.45 -10.63
C ASN A 38 21.88 -8.46 -10.64
N TYR A 39 21.27 -8.31 -11.82
CA TYR A 39 19.81 -8.38 -11.96
C TYR A 39 19.23 -9.70 -11.48
N SER A 40 19.93 -10.82 -11.64
CA SER A 40 19.46 -12.13 -11.16
C SER A 40 19.49 -12.25 -9.63
N SER A 41 20.15 -11.31 -8.94
CA SER A 41 20.16 -11.21 -7.48
C SER A 41 19.03 -10.35 -6.90
N LEU A 42 18.26 -9.65 -7.74
CA LEU A 42 17.09 -8.86 -7.33
C LEU A 42 15.80 -9.71 -7.39
N CYS A 43 15.92 -11.01 -7.13
CA CYS A 43 14.80 -11.93 -7.10
C CYS A 43 14.05 -11.79 -5.77
N ILE A 44 12.72 -11.91 -5.78
CA ILE A 44 11.94 -11.94 -4.53
C ILE A 44 12.36 -13.09 -3.61
N THR A 45 13.01 -14.13 -4.15
CA THR A 45 13.51 -15.27 -3.38
C THR A 45 14.87 -15.00 -2.72
N ASP A 46 15.52 -13.87 -2.98
CA ASP A 46 16.80 -13.50 -2.35
C ASP A 46 16.57 -13.11 -0.88
N ASN A 47 17.36 -13.66 0.02
CA ASN A 47 17.23 -13.37 1.45
C ASN A 47 17.43 -11.87 1.79
N ARG A 48 18.22 -11.13 1.01
CA ARG A 48 18.37 -9.67 1.19
C ARG A 48 17.09 -8.92 0.84
N TYR A 49 16.30 -9.43 -0.11
CA TYR A 49 15.00 -8.88 -0.43
C TYR A 49 14.00 -9.11 0.72
N HIS A 50 14.03 -10.28 1.33
CA HIS A 50 13.22 -10.58 2.53
C HIS A 50 13.60 -9.75 3.75
N GLN A 51 14.89 -9.42 3.90
CA GLN A 51 15.41 -8.65 5.04
C GLN A 51 15.26 -7.13 4.87
N ALA A 52 15.02 -6.65 3.66
CA ALA A 52 14.82 -5.23 3.42
C ALA A 52 13.47 -4.75 3.98
N GLU A 53 13.39 -3.50 4.42
CA GLU A 53 12.12 -2.90 4.82
C GLU A 53 11.47 -2.22 3.60
N ILE A 54 10.58 -2.94 2.91
CA ILE A 54 9.87 -2.41 1.72
C ILE A 54 8.35 -2.56 1.95
N PRO A 55 7.73 -1.65 2.75
CA PRO A 55 6.38 -1.82 3.26
C PRO A 55 5.26 -2.00 2.22
N GLY A 56 5.53 -1.73 0.94
CA GLY A 56 4.55 -1.87 -0.13
C GLY A 56 4.55 -3.22 -0.85
N VAL A 57 5.59 -4.07 -0.73
CA VAL A 57 5.73 -5.22 -1.65
C VAL A 57 6.38 -6.50 -1.09
N ASN A 58 7.16 -6.45 -0.01
CA ASN A 58 7.97 -7.62 0.40
C ASN A 58 7.55 -8.27 1.73
N GLY A 59 6.35 -7.98 2.22
CA GLY A 59 5.81 -8.65 3.41
C GLY A 59 5.60 -10.15 3.19
N ILE A 60 6.09 -10.97 4.12
CA ILE A 60 5.96 -12.43 4.07
C ILE A 60 4.93 -12.86 5.12
N THR A 61 3.88 -13.55 4.68
CA THR A 61 2.78 -13.97 5.55
C THR A 61 2.13 -15.27 5.05
N ASN A 62 1.11 -15.74 5.74
CA ASN A 62 0.26 -16.87 5.32
C ASN A 62 -1.22 -16.52 5.53
N ALA A 63 -2.11 -17.31 4.91
CA ALA A 63 -3.56 -17.06 4.96
C ALA A 63 -4.12 -16.95 6.39
N ARG A 64 -3.63 -17.80 7.31
CA ARG A 64 -4.06 -17.77 8.72
C ARG A 64 -3.67 -16.47 9.40
N SER A 65 -2.44 -16.01 9.18
CA SER A 65 -1.93 -14.76 9.77
C SER A 65 -2.65 -13.54 9.19
N VAL A 66 -2.90 -13.49 7.88
CA VAL A 66 -3.66 -12.41 7.24
C VAL A 66 -5.11 -12.37 7.74
N ALA A 67 -5.78 -13.52 7.82
CA ALA A 67 -7.14 -13.60 8.35
C ALA A 67 -7.22 -13.12 9.81
N ARG A 68 -6.27 -13.54 10.66
CA ARG A 68 -6.19 -13.04 12.06
C ARG A 68 -5.91 -11.55 12.12
N PHE A 69 -5.06 -11.02 11.25
CA PHE A 69 -4.79 -9.58 11.18
C PHE A 69 -6.06 -8.80 10.85
N TYR A 70 -6.78 -9.15 9.77
CA TYR A 70 -8.03 -8.47 9.42
C TYR A 70 -9.11 -8.60 10.48
N ALA A 71 -9.28 -9.78 11.09
CA ALA A 71 -10.21 -9.96 12.20
C ALA A 71 -9.87 -9.03 13.38
N SER A 72 -8.58 -8.86 13.71
CA SER A 72 -8.14 -7.95 14.77
C SER A 72 -8.40 -6.47 14.49
N LEU A 73 -8.73 -6.07 13.25
CA LEU A 73 -9.11 -4.70 12.92
C LEU A 73 -10.57 -4.42 13.26
N VAL A 74 -11.45 -5.43 13.21
CA VAL A 74 -12.89 -5.26 13.35
C VAL A 74 -13.44 -5.76 14.70
N GLU A 75 -12.79 -6.74 15.32
CA GLU A 75 -13.27 -7.36 16.56
C GLU A 75 -12.16 -7.75 17.55
N ASP A 76 -12.58 -7.99 18.79
CA ASP A 76 -11.73 -8.61 19.81
C ASP A 76 -11.56 -10.11 19.52
N LEU A 77 -10.33 -10.62 19.58
CA LEU A 77 -10.01 -12.02 19.28
C LEU A 77 -9.92 -12.89 20.53
N ASP A 78 -9.94 -14.21 20.31
CA ASP A 78 -9.67 -15.25 21.31
C ASP A 78 -10.53 -15.06 22.59
N ASN A 79 -11.87 -14.97 22.42
CA ASN A 79 -12.83 -14.69 23.51
C ASN A 79 -12.53 -13.40 24.29
N ARG A 80 -12.11 -12.34 23.59
CA ARG A 80 -11.72 -11.03 24.16
C ARG A 80 -10.42 -11.03 24.97
N GLN A 81 -9.60 -12.08 24.87
CA GLN A 81 -8.25 -12.10 25.44
C GLN A 81 -7.31 -11.16 24.67
N GLN A 82 -7.53 -10.99 23.38
CA GLN A 82 -6.80 -10.04 22.54
C GLN A 82 -7.76 -8.94 22.10
N LYS A 83 -7.49 -7.70 22.52
CA LYS A 83 -8.26 -6.54 22.07
C LYS A 83 -7.96 -6.23 20.61
N ARG A 84 -8.98 -5.76 19.90
CA ARG A 84 -8.80 -5.23 18.54
C ARG A 84 -7.68 -4.19 18.50
N LEU A 85 -6.96 -4.15 17.38
CA LEU A 85 -5.81 -3.26 17.19
C LEU A 85 -6.21 -1.79 17.16
N LEU A 86 -7.34 -1.50 16.51
CA LEU A 86 -7.84 -0.14 16.33
C LEU A 86 -9.26 -0.04 16.88
N ASN A 87 -9.59 1.09 17.50
CA ASN A 87 -10.96 1.33 17.92
C ASN A 87 -11.86 1.64 16.70
N GLU A 88 -13.17 1.53 16.90
CA GLU A 88 -14.16 1.67 15.84
C GLU A 88 -14.12 3.04 15.16
N ASP A 89 -13.92 4.11 15.93
CA ASP A 89 -13.88 5.46 15.40
C ASP A 89 -12.68 5.69 14.49
N ILE A 90 -11.53 5.09 14.84
CA ILE A 90 -10.33 5.12 14.01
C ILE A 90 -10.53 4.27 12.76
N MET A 91 -11.11 3.08 12.88
CA MET A 91 -11.41 2.24 11.72
C MET A 91 -12.36 2.93 10.75
N LYS A 92 -13.47 3.49 11.23
CA LYS A 92 -14.40 4.26 10.40
C LYS A 92 -13.71 5.39 9.66
N LYS A 93 -12.79 6.11 10.32
CA LYS A 93 -12.00 7.16 9.65
C LYS A 93 -11.04 6.59 8.62
N ALA A 94 -10.41 5.46 8.90
CA ALA A 94 -9.43 4.81 8.03
C ALA A 94 -10.03 4.23 6.75
N THR A 95 -11.33 3.94 6.74
CA THR A 95 -12.05 3.34 5.62
C THR A 95 -12.95 4.32 4.86
N ILE A 96 -12.97 5.61 5.20
CA ILE A 96 -13.64 6.62 4.38
C ILE A 96 -12.81 6.86 3.11
N SER A 97 -13.44 6.66 1.94
CA SER A 97 -12.82 6.94 0.65
C SER A 97 -12.36 8.40 0.59
N ASN A 98 -11.12 8.60 0.18
CA ASN A 98 -10.57 9.91 -0.19
C ASN A 98 -10.54 10.11 -1.71
N THR A 99 -11.10 9.16 -2.46
CA THR A 99 -11.14 9.15 -3.93
C THR A 99 -12.54 9.55 -4.40
N PRO A 100 -12.69 10.43 -5.41
CA PRO A 100 -13.99 10.74 -5.99
C PRO A 100 -14.68 9.49 -6.56
N GLU A 101 -16.00 9.47 -6.54
CA GLU A 101 -16.78 8.35 -7.05
C GLU A 101 -16.50 8.13 -8.55
N ASN A 102 -16.26 6.87 -8.94
CA ASN A 102 -15.96 6.45 -10.31
C ASN A 102 -14.68 7.07 -10.93
N ASP A 103 -13.79 7.64 -10.11
CA ASP A 103 -12.52 8.18 -10.61
C ASP A 103 -11.62 7.05 -11.14
N ILE A 104 -11.04 7.27 -12.32
CA ILE A 104 -10.22 6.26 -12.99
C ILE A 104 -8.82 6.29 -12.40
N ASP A 105 -8.40 5.19 -11.80
CA ASP A 105 -7.00 4.99 -11.43
C ASP A 105 -6.17 4.93 -12.71
N LEU A 106 -5.33 5.94 -12.95
CA LEU A 106 -4.56 6.07 -14.17
C LEU A 106 -3.50 4.97 -14.36
N VAL A 107 -3.16 4.23 -13.29
CA VAL A 107 -2.21 3.12 -13.35
C VAL A 107 -2.93 1.82 -13.67
N ARG A 108 -4.10 1.57 -13.06
CA ARG A 108 -4.88 0.33 -13.29
C ARG A 108 -5.82 0.41 -14.50
N GLY A 109 -6.25 1.60 -14.89
CA GLY A 109 -7.09 1.86 -16.07
C GLY A 109 -8.60 1.67 -15.87
N TYR A 110 -9.06 1.49 -14.63
CA TYR A 110 -10.47 1.33 -14.26
C TYR A 110 -10.76 2.04 -12.92
N PRO A 111 -12.03 2.26 -12.55
CA PRO A 111 -12.37 2.89 -11.28
C PRO A 111 -11.78 2.15 -10.10
N ASN A 112 -11.10 2.85 -9.21
CA ASN A 112 -10.57 2.24 -7.99
C ASN A 112 -10.53 3.26 -6.87
N ALA A 113 -11.12 2.93 -5.72
CA ALA A 113 -11.25 3.86 -4.60
C ALA A 113 -10.33 3.47 -3.45
N PHE A 114 -9.65 4.48 -2.88
CA PHE A 114 -8.77 4.32 -1.73
C PHE A 114 -9.16 5.25 -0.58
N ALA A 115 -9.05 4.71 0.63
CA ALA A 115 -9.14 5.45 1.88
C ALA A 115 -7.73 5.80 2.39
N MET A 116 -7.41 5.58 3.68
CA MET A 116 -6.07 5.85 4.22
C MET A 116 -5.10 4.67 4.00
N GLY A 117 -4.86 4.31 2.73
CA GLY A 117 -3.98 3.21 2.33
C GLY A 117 -4.66 1.85 2.17
N LEU A 118 -5.97 1.79 2.43
CA LEU A 118 -6.83 0.64 2.14
C LEU A 118 -7.59 0.88 0.85
N GLN A 119 -7.71 -0.15 0.02
CA GLN A 119 -8.67 -0.17 -1.07
C GLN A 119 -10.07 -0.33 -0.45
N VAL A 120 -11.02 0.49 -0.89
CA VAL A 120 -12.41 0.46 -0.43
C VAL A 120 -13.34 0.27 -1.61
N PHE A 121 -14.31 -0.62 -1.46
CA PHE A 121 -15.15 -1.06 -2.58
C PHE A 121 -16.54 -0.43 -2.47
N ASP A 122 -16.73 0.73 -3.08
CA ASP A 122 -18.03 1.40 -3.09
C ASP A 122 -18.98 0.77 -4.14
N ASN A 123 -18.45 0.38 -5.31
CA ASN A 123 -19.29 -0.01 -6.45
C ASN A 123 -19.02 -1.40 -7.06
N ASP A 124 -17.86 -2.03 -6.84
CA ASP A 124 -17.50 -3.30 -7.49
C ASP A 124 -17.93 -4.56 -6.71
N LEU A 125 -18.14 -4.46 -5.39
CA LEU A 125 -18.50 -5.57 -4.50
C LEU A 125 -19.83 -5.34 -3.76
N LYS A 126 -20.81 -4.74 -4.46
CA LYS A 126 -22.15 -4.42 -3.91
C LYS A 126 -22.82 -5.50 -3.05
N PRO A 127 -22.69 -6.82 -3.35
CA PRO A 127 -23.28 -7.87 -2.51
C PRO A 127 -22.75 -7.94 -1.07
N PHE A 128 -21.56 -7.38 -0.81
CA PHE A 128 -20.85 -7.49 0.47
C PHE A 128 -20.94 -6.21 1.32
N GLY A 129 -21.66 -5.18 0.85
CA GLY A 129 -21.89 -3.91 1.56
C GLY A 129 -20.87 -2.80 1.24
N SER A 130 -21.17 -1.57 1.63
CA SER A 130 -20.31 -0.40 1.37
C SER A 130 -19.18 -0.21 2.40
N GLU A 131 -19.07 -1.11 3.38
CA GLU A 131 -18.07 -1.03 4.47
C GLU A 131 -16.84 -1.93 4.22
N ILE A 132 -16.71 -2.51 3.02
CA ILE A 132 -15.62 -3.41 2.68
C ILE A 132 -14.33 -2.62 2.46
N PHE A 133 -13.26 -3.10 3.08
CA PHE A 133 -11.90 -2.62 2.85
C PHE A 133 -10.95 -3.81 2.74
N ASP A 134 -9.92 -3.67 1.90
CA ASP A 134 -8.86 -4.67 1.74
C ASP A 134 -7.63 -4.04 1.07
N HIS A 135 -6.67 -4.88 0.67
CA HIS A 135 -5.64 -4.56 -0.30
C HIS A 135 -5.23 -5.85 -1.03
N GLU A 136 -5.42 -5.89 -2.34
CA GLU A 136 -5.01 -7.04 -3.15
C GLU A 136 -3.49 -7.07 -3.37
N GLY A 137 -2.92 -8.27 -3.45
CA GLY A 137 -1.53 -8.51 -3.83
C GLY A 137 -1.41 -9.02 -5.26
N LEU A 138 -0.32 -8.67 -5.95
CA LEU A 138 0.00 -9.27 -7.25
C LEU A 138 0.49 -10.70 -7.04
N PHE A 139 -0.22 -11.68 -7.58
CA PHE A 139 0.23 -13.07 -7.62
C PHE A 139 0.99 -13.34 -8.92
N ILE A 140 2.27 -13.71 -8.81
CA ILE A 140 3.10 -14.11 -9.95
C ILE A 140 3.31 -15.62 -9.87
N ASN A 141 2.81 -16.36 -10.86
CA ASN A 141 3.13 -17.79 -11.00
C ASN A 141 4.60 -17.91 -11.46
N TYR A 142 5.38 -18.74 -10.77
CA TYR A 142 6.71 -19.19 -11.20
C TYR A 142 6.61 -20.55 -11.90
#